data_AF-X6JH37-F1
#
_entry.id   AF-X6JH37-F1
#
_cell.length_a   1.000
_cell.length_b   1.000
_cell.length_c   1.000
_cell.angle_alpha   90.00
_cell.angle_beta   90.00
_cell.angle_gamma   90.00
#
_symmetry.space_group_name_H-M   'P 1'
#
loop_
_entity.id
_entity.type
_entity.pdbx_description
1 polymer ?
#
loop_
_entity_poly.entity_id
_entity_poly.type
_entity_poly.pdbx_seq_one_letter_code
_entity_poly.pdbx_strand_id
1 'polypeptide(L)'
;MTDEKQTQTAKDALAFECDLPDAPEKVWRALTVPDLLAEWMMPNDINPETGSRFAFAGPEKPIECEVLDAEPGRLLRYSWRERSGDADREELESIVTFTLARTVSGGTHLRIVHDGFVLTPAVAMAGAGCRLSLRAYKPKPPVAANAPRLLLRAA
;
A
#
# COMPACT_ATOMS: atom_id res chain seq x y z
N MET A 1 -16.28 -16.21 -23.36
CA MET A 1 -16.96 -15.83 -22.09
C MET A 1 -15.88 -15.77 -21.04
N THR A 2 -15.31 -14.58 -20.84
CA THR A 2 -14.29 -14.34 -19.81
C THR A 2 -15.02 -13.72 -18.63
N ASP A 3 -15.16 -14.49 -17.57
CA ASP A 3 -15.74 -14.06 -16.28
C ASP A 3 -14.70 -13.18 -15.58
N GLU A 4 -14.79 -11.86 -15.76
CA GLU A 4 -14.13 -10.91 -14.87
C GLU A 4 -14.93 -10.86 -13.57
N LYS A 5 -14.60 -11.77 -12.64
CA LYS A 5 -15.10 -11.68 -11.25
C LYS A 5 -14.44 -10.48 -10.58
N GLN A 6 -15.07 -9.31 -10.70
CA GLN A 6 -14.85 -8.19 -9.79
C GLN A 6 -15.31 -8.62 -8.39
N THR A 7 -14.36 -9.06 -7.58
CA THR A 7 -14.62 -9.37 -6.17
C THR A 7 -14.95 -8.06 -5.44
N GLN A 8 -16.23 -7.88 -5.10
CA GLN A 8 -16.74 -6.75 -4.32
C GLN A 8 -16.04 -6.69 -2.95
N THR A 9 -14.97 -5.91 -2.86
CA THR A 9 -14.31 -5.61 -1.58
C THR A 9 -15.11 -4.50 -0.89
N ALA A 10 -15.17 -4.53 0.44
CA ALA A 10 -15.91 -3.56 1.26
C ALA A 10 -15.64 -2.11 0.83
N LYS A 11 -16.62 -1.21 1.06
CA LYS A 11 -16.74 0.14 0.47
C LYS A 11 -15.52 1.08 0.64
N ASP A 12 -14.53 0.70 1.45
CA ASP A 12 -13.35 1.49 1.81
C ASP A 12 -12.01 0.75 1.54
N ALA A 13 -11.98 -0.25 0.66
CA ALA A 13 -10.76 -0.99 0.33
C ALA A 13 -10.41 -0.88 -1.17
N LEU A 14 -9.11 -0.73 -1.46
CA LEU A 14 -8.58 -0.76 -2.82
C LEU A 14 -7.99 -2.16 -3.07
N ALA A 15 -8.46 -2.85 -4.10
CA ALA A 15 -7.99 -4.17 -4.46
C ALA A 15 -7.51 -4.21 -5.92
N PHE A 16 -6.36 -4.85 -6.15
CA PHE A 16 -5.76 -5.07 -7.46
C PHE A 16 -5.35 -6.54 -7.59
N GLU A 17 -5.60 -7.14 -8.74
CA GLU A 17 -5.28 -8.54 -9.03
C GLU A 17 -4.65 -8.65 -10.42
N CYS A 18 -3.62 -9.48 -10.56
CA CYS A 18 -3.02 -9.79 -11.85
C CYS A 18 -2.33 -11.17 -11.85
N ASP A 19 -2.21 -11.77 -13.03
CA ASP A 19 -1.43 -12.98 -13.23
C ASP A 19 -0.05 -12.63 -13.81
N LEU A 20 0.99 -13.11 -13.14
CA LEU A 20 2.39 -12.95 -13.52
C LEU A 20 2.92 -14.29 -14.06
N PRO A 21 3.75 -14.27 -15.12
CA PRO A 21 4.36 -15.49 -15.66
C PRO A 21 5.44 -16.08 -14.71
N ASP A 22 5.92 -15.28 -13.76
CA ASP A 22 6.96 -15.66 -12.82
C ASP A 22 6.43 -16.47 -11.63
N ALA A 23 7.24 -17.40 -11.13
CA ALA A 23 6.90 -18.22 -9.98
C ALA A 23 6.80 -17.40 -8.67
N PRO A 24 6.01 -17.82 -7.67
CA PRO A 24 5.78 -17.07 -6.43
C PRO A 24 7.06 -16.72 -5.68
N GLU A 25 8.09 -17.56 -5.77
CA GLU A 25 9.39 -17.32 -5.12
C GLU A 25 10.11 -16.11 -5.73
N LYS A 26 9.98 -15.89 -7.05
CA LYS A 26 10.55 -14.72 -7.72
C LYS A 26 9.74 -13.46 -7.41
N VAL A 27 8.41 -13.56 -7.42
CA VAL A 27 7.53 -12.44 -7.04
C VAL A 27 7.77 -12.04 -5.59
N TRP A 28 7.90 -13.01 -4.67
CA TRP A 28 8.24 -12.75 -3.27
C TRP A 28 9.51 -11.92 -3.11
N ARG A 29 10.58 -12.26 -3.84
CA ARG A 29 11.82 -11.48 -3.81
C ARG A 29 11.61 -10.05 -4.29
N ALA A 30 10.78 -9.82 -5.30
CA ALA A 30 10.45 -8.47 -5.77
C ALA A 30 9.64 -7.64 -4.74
N LEU A 31 8.99 -8.30 -3.78
CA LEU A 31 8.24 -7.67 -2.69
C LEU A 31 9.06 -7.50 -1.40
N THR A 32 10.18 -8.20 -1.25
CA THR A 32 10.87 -8.35 0.06
C THR A 32 12.38 -8.09 0.02
N VAL A 33 12.97 -7.95 -1.16
CA VAL A 33 14.37 -7.51 -1.30
C VAL A 33 14.35 -5.99 -1.55
N PRO A 34 14.98 -5.18 -0.68
CA PRO A 34 14.91 -3.71 -0.75
C PRO A 34 15.22 -3.15 -2.14
N ASP A 35 16.33 -3.57 -2.74
CA ASP A 35 16.77 -3.10 -4.05
C ASP A 35 15.76 -3.46 -5.16
N LEU A 36 15.17 -4.66 -5.12
CA LEU A 36 14.18 -5.09 -6.12
C LEU A 36 12.84 -4.39 -5.93
N LEU A 37 12.44 -4.13 -4.68
CA LEU A 37 11.22 -3.41 -4.38
C LEU A 37 11.34 -1.94 -4.80
N ALA A 38 12.51 -1.34 -4.65
CA ALA A 38 12.78 0.04 -5.06
C ALA A 38 12.75 0.27 -6.59
N GLU A 39 12.85 -0.78 -7.42
CA GLU A 39 12.75 -0.65 -8.89
C GLU A 39 11.34 -0.24 -9.36
N TRP A 40 10.31 -0.59 -8.60
CA TRP A 40 8.92 -0.32 -8.97
C TRP A 40 8.13 0.41 -7.88
N MET A 41 8.70 0.54 -6.68
CA MET A 41 8.19 1.32 -5.57
C MET A 41 9.28 2.27 -5.04
N MET A 42 9.12 2.78 -3.81
CA MET A 42 10.07 3.73 -3.22
C MET A 42 11.31 3.00 -2.66
N PRO A 43 12.48 3.69 -2.57
CA PRO A 43 13.61 3.22 -1.78
C PRO A 43 13.16 2.87 -0.37
N ASN A 44 13.67 1.77 0.17
CA ASN A 44 13.23 1.21 1.45
C ASN A 44 14.31 0.33 2.07
N ASP A 45 14.07 -0.11 3.30
CA ASP A 45 14.92 -1.00 4.09
C ASP A 45 14.14 -2.21 4.63
N ILE A 46 13.18 -2.73 3.86
CA ILE A 46 12.30 -3.83 4.30
C ILE A 46 13.10 -5.06 4.78
N ASN A 47 12.69 -5.59 5.94
CA ASN A 47 13.07 -6.92 6.42
C ASN A 47 11.78 -7.76 6.55
N PRO A 48 11.60 -8.84 5.76
CA PRO A 48 10.35 -9.61 5.70
C PRO A 48 10.19 -10.57 6.89
N GLU A 49 10.35 -10.05 8.10
CA GLU A 49 10.16 -10.76 9.36
C GLU A 49 9.03 -10.08 10.15
N THR A 50 8.06 -10.85 10.60
CA THR A 50 6.94 -10.33 11.41
C THR A 50 7.44 -9.56 12.63
N GLY A 51 6.91 -8.36 12.83
CA GLY A 51 7.32 -7.40 13.87
C GLY A 51 8.46 -6.47 13.45
N SER A 52 9.11 -6.70 12.31
CA SER A 52 10.15 -5.80 11.79
C SER A 52 9.55 -4.49 11.32
N ARG A 53 10.25 -3.40 11.62
CA ARG A 53 9.93 -2.06 11.13
C ARG A 53 10.86 -1.68 9.99
N PHE A 54 10.31 -0.93 9.05
CA PHE A 54 11.03 -0.40 7.90
C PHE A 54 10.32 0.87 7.43
N ALA A 55 10.93 1.61 6.52
CA ALA A 55 10.33 2.81 5.96
C ALA A 55 10.52 2.89 4.45
N PHE A 56 9.49 3.41 3.76
CA PHE A 56 9.67 3.91 2.40
C PHE A 56 10.14 5.36 2.44
N ALA A 57 11.09 5.71 1.58
CA ALA A 57 11.50 7.09 1.34
C ALA A 57 10.40 7.83 0.56
N GLY A 58 9.33 8.20 1.26
CA GLY A 58 8.21 8.95 0.74
C GLY A 58 8.59 10.37 0.27
N PRO A 59 7.74 11.01 -0.55
CA PRO A 59 8.08 12.27 -1.22
C PRO A 59 8.23 13.47 -0.28
N GLU A 60 7.45 13.53 0.80
CA GLU A 60 7.53 14.59 1.81
C GLU A 60 8.25 14.11 3.07
N LYS A 61 7.86 12.93 3.56
CA LYS A 61 8.39 12.28 4.76
C LYS A 61 8.50 10.77 4.54
N PRO A 62 9.33 10.07 5.32
CA PRO A 62 9.32 8.62 5.36
C PRO A 62 7.92 8.09 5.70
N ILE A 63 7.49 7.05 4.99
CA ILE A 63 6.28 6.31 5.32
C ILE A 63 6.70 5.17 6.23
N GLU A 64 6.20 5.17 7.45
CA GLU A 64 6.56 4.18 8.46
C GLU A 64 5.73 2.90 8.27
N CYS A 65 6.42 1.77 8.26
CA CYS A 65 5.82 0.46 8.07
C CYS A 65 6.27 -0.52 9.14
N GLU A 66 5.39 -1.47 9.44
CA GLU A 66 5.67 -2.62 10.30
C GLU A 66 5.11 -3.87 9.64
N VAL A 67 5.94 -4.90 9.48
CA VAL A 67 5.53 -6.20 8.95
C VAL A 67 4.64 -6.88 9.98
N LEU A 68 3.37 -7.06 9.63
CA LEU A 68 2.36 -7.68 10.48
C LEU A 68 2.29 -9.19 10.28
N ASP A 69 2.58 -9.65 9.07
CA ASP A 69 2.64 -11.07 8.71
C ASP A 69 3.54 -11.27 7.49
N ALA A 70 4.32 -12.34 7.49
CA ALA A 70 5.23 -12.68 6.41
C ALA A 70 5.36 -14.21 6.30
N GLU A 71 4.79 -14.75 5.21
CA GLU A 71 4.85 -16.15 4.85
C GLU A 71 5.51 -16.26 3.47
N PRO A 72 6.78 -16.71 3.38
CA PRO A 72 7.54 -16.73 2.15
C PRO A 72 6.79 -17.37 0.97
N GLY A 73 6.69 -16.63 -0.13
CA GLY A 73 6.02 -17.08 -1.36
C GLY A 73 4.49 -17.12 -1.31
N ARG A 74 3.86 -16.65 -0.22
CA ARG A 74 2.41 -16.75 -0.03
C ARG A 74 1.74 -15.47 0.45
N LEU A 75 2.24 -14.84 1.52
CA LEU A 75 1.57 -13.72 2.18
C LEU A 75 2.58 -12.71 2.69
N LEU A 76 2.40 -11.44 2.34
CA LEU A 76 3.10 -10.33 2.98
C LEU A 76 2.07 -9.30 3.41
N ARG A 77 2.04 -8.95 4.69
CA ARG A 77 1.14 -7.94 5.23
C ARG A 77 1.92 -6.96 6.08
N TYR A 78 1.76 -5.67 5.81
CA TYR A 78 2.39 -4.63 6.62
C TYR A 78 1.47 -3.43 6.81
N SER A 79 1.70 -2.70 7.90
CA SER A 79 1.07 -1.39 8.13
C SER A 79 1.69 -0.30 7.26
N TRP A 80 0.90 0.72 6.97
CA TRP A 80 1.31 1.89 6.20
C TRP A 80 0.87 3.14 6.97
N ARG A 81 1.85 3.89 7.48
CA ARG A 81 1.60 5.15 8.20
C ARG A 81 2.28 6.30 7.48
N GLU A 82 1.45 7.20 6.98
CA GLU A 82 1.91 8.43 6.34
C GLU A 82 1.62 9.61 7.26
N ARG A 83 2.69 10.27 7.70
CA ARG A 83 2.60 11.46 8.56
C ARG A 83 2.61 12.69 7.67
N SER A 84 1.64 13.58 7.86
CA SER A 84 1.67 14.89 7.22
C SER A 84 2.75 15.78 7.85
N GLY A 85 3.34 16.67 7.04
CA GLY A 85 4.18 17.78 7.53
C GLY A 85 3.39 18.99 8.00
N ASP A 86 2.09 18.98 7.72
CA ASP A 86 1.17 20.09 7.90
C ASP A 86 0.22 19.76 9.05
N ALA A 87 0.16 20.67 10.04
CA ALA A 87 -0.71 20.51 11.21
C ALA A 87 -2.19 20.41 10.84
N ASP A 88 -2.59 20.85 9.65
CA ASP A 88 -3.97 20.80 9.16
C ASP A 88 -4.28 19.55 8.32
N ARG A 89 -3.28 18.70 8.01
CA ARG A 89 -3.47 17.47 7.23
C ARG A 89 -3.53 16.25 8.16
N GLU A 90 -4.51 15.39 7.92
CA GLU A 90 -4.73 14.16 8.69
C GLU A 90 -3.61 13.14 8.43
N GLU A 91 -3.23 12.40 9.47
CA GLU A 91 -2.29 11.29 9.33
C GLU A 91 -3.08 10.07 8.85
N LEU A 92 -2.51 9.37 7.87
CA LEU A 92 -3.14 8.21 7.25
C LEU A 92 -2.51 6.93 7.78
N GLU A 93 -3.33 6.10 8.41
CA GLU A 93 -2.94 4.74 8.78
C GLU A 93 -3.76 3.72 8.00
N SER A 94 -3.12 2.64 7.54
CA SER A 94 -3.78 1.61 6.72
C SER A 94 -2.96 0.31 6.72
N ILE A 95 -3.47 -0.73 6.07
CA ILE A 95 -2.81 -2.03 5.92
C ILE A 95 -2.69 -2.35 4.43
N VAL A 96 -1.54 -2.86 4.04
CA VAL A 96 -1.30 -3.42 2.70
C VAL A 96 -1.08 -4.91 2.83
N THR A 97 -1.84 -5.70 2.05
CA THR A 97 -1.79 -7.16 2.04
C THR A 97 -1.52 -7.65 0.61
N PHE A 98 -0.43 -8.39 0.44
CA PHE A 98 -0.08 -9.14 -0.77
C PHE A 98 -0.37 -10.61 -0.56
N THR A 99 -1.12 -11.23 -1.48
CA THR A 99 -1.34 -12.68 -1.52
C THR A 99 -0.83 -13.22 -2.84
N LEU A 100 -0.01 -14.27 -2.77
CA LEU A 100 0.60 -14.94 -3.91
C LEU A 100 0.06 -16.37 -3.97
N ALA A 101 -0.58 -16.73 -5.07
CA ALA A 101 -1.02 -18.09 -5.33
C ALA A 101 -0.39 -18.61 -6.62
N ARG A 102 0.17 -19.82 -6.58
CA ARG A 102 0.71 -20.46 -7.78
C ARG A 102 -0.42 -20.75 -8.78
N THR A 103 -0.25 -20.35 -10.03
CA THR A 103 -1.19 -20.67 -11.11
C THR A 103 -0.91 -22.06 -11.67
N VAL A 104 -1.88 -22.60 -12.42
CA VAL A 104 -1.72 -23.90 -13.11
C VAL A 104 -0.58 -23.90 -14.13
N SER A 105 -0.24 -22.75 -14.70
CA SER A 105 0.87 -22.58 -15.66
C SER A 105 2.23 -22.42 -14.99
N GLY A 106 2.29 -22.44 -13.65
CA GLY A 106 3.51 -22.29 -12.87
C GLY A 106 3.87 -20.85 -12.49
N GLY A 107 3.11 -19.87 -12.98
CA GLY A 107 3.21 -18.45 -12.62
C GLY A 107 2.55 -18.11 -11.28
N THR A 108 2.25 -16.83 -11.07
CA THR A 108 1.70 -16.31 -9.80
C THR A 108 0.46 -15.46 -10.05
N HIS A 109 -0.64 -15.82 -9.41
CA HIS A 109 -1.76 -14.91 -9.21
C HIS A 109 -1.42 -14.02 -8.02
N LEU A 110 -1.20 -12.74 -8.28
CA LEU A 110 -0.89 -11.72 -7.29
C LEU A 110 -2.14 -10.91 -6.99
N ARG A 111 -2.49 -10.84 -5.70
CA ARG A 111 -3.55 -9.99 -5.18
C ARG A 111 -2.98 -8.99 -4.18
N ILE A 112 -3.33 -7.72 -4.35
CA ILE A 112 -2.92 -6.61 -3.47
C ILE A 112 -4.19 -5.96 -2.93
N VAL A 113 -4.29 -5.86 -1.60
CA VAL A 113 -5.36 -5.12 -0.93
C VAL A 113 -4.76 -4.04 -0.07
N HIS A 114 -5.27 -2.83 -0.21
CA HIS A 114 -5.00 -1.69 0.65
C HIS A 114 -6.30 -1.31 1.33
N ASP A 115 -6.38 -1.54 2.64
CA ASP A 115 -7.59 -1.35 3.43
C ASP A 115 -7.27 -0.82 4.84
N GLY A 116 -8.30 -0.75 5.69
CA GLY A 116 -8.14 -0.31 7.08
C GLY A 116 -7.77 1.17 7.21
N PHE A 117 -8.15 2.01 6.24
CA PHE A 117 -7.87 3.44 6.27
C PHE A 117 -8.49 4.09 7.52
N VAL A 118 -7.63 4.52 8.43
CA VAL A 118 -7.97 5.35 9.58
C VAL A 118 -7.36 6.72 9.33
N LEU A 119 -8.23 7.73 9.24
CA LEU A 119 -7.83 9.14 9.24
C LEU A 119 -7.81 9.60 10.69
N THR A 120 -6.64 9.94 11.21
CA THR A 120 -6.55 10.56 12.52
C THR A 120 -6.57 12.09 12.33
N PRO A 121 -7.59 12.79 12.86
CA PRO A 121 -7.60 14.24 12.82
C PRO A 121 -6.41 14.75 13.63
N ALA A 122 -5.54 15.54 13.01
CA ALA A 122 -4.50 16.27 13.72
C ALA A 122 -5.19 17.24 14.68
N VAL A 123 -5.21 16.90 15.98
CA VAL A 123 -5.88 17.70 17.00
C VAL A 123 -5.04 18.96 17.28
N ALA A 124 -5.39 20.08 16.64
CA ALA A 124 -4.91 21.39 17.03
C ALA A 124 -5.71 21.91 18.23
N MET A 125 -5.18 21.74 19.44
CA MET A 125 -5.62 22.50 20.62
C MET A 125 -4.81 23.79 20.74
N ALA A 126 -5.38 24.90 20.28
CA ALA A 126 -5.05 26.25 20.73
C ALA A 126 -6.31 27.11 20.63
N GLY A 127 -6.64 27.81 21.71
CA GLY A 127 -7.97 28.35 21.98
C GLY A 127 -8.31 29.68 21.30
N ALA A 128 -9.62 29.95 21.35
CA ALA A 128 -10.34 31.21 21.20
C ALA A 128 -10.35 31.90 19.82
N GLY A 129 -11.52 31.88 19.18
CA GLY A 129 -11.90 32.89 18.19
C GLY A 129 -12.92 32.43 17.16
N CYS A 130 -14.20 32.74 17.38
CA CYS A 130 -15.29 32.54 16.43
C CYS A 130 -14.97 33.05 15.00
N ARG A 131 -15.16 32.22 13.98
CA ARG A 131 -16.19 32.42 12.94
C ARG A 131 -16.24 31.27 11.94
N LEU A 132 -17.45 30.71 11.82
CA LEU A 132 -17.86 29.74 10.81
C LEU A 132 -17.80 30.36 9.41
N SER A 133 -17.21 29.66 8.44
CA SER A 133 -17.55 29.77 7.02
C SER A 133 -17.31 28.40 6.38
N LEU A 134 -18.41 27.70 6.09
CA LEU A 134 -18.43 26.34 5.57
C LEU A 134 -18.33 26.34 4.03
N ARG A 135 -17.27 25.67 3.56
CA ARG A 135 -17.17 24.70 2.44
C ARG A 135 -17.63 25.07 1.02
N ALA A 136 -16.68 24.87 0.09
CA ALA A 136 -16.80 23.81 -0.93
C ALA A 136 -15.41 23.31 -1.37
N TYR A 137 -14.76 22.48 -0.54
CA TYR A 137 -13.60 21.70 -0.97
C TYR A 137 -14.09 20.28 -1.30
N LYS A 138 -13.99 19.89 -2.58
CA LYS A 138 -14.19 18.50 -3.00
C LYS A 138 -12.92 17.73 -2.63
N PRO A 139 -12.96 16.71 -1.75
CA PRO A 139 -11.78 15.90 -1.51
C PRO A 139 -11.46 15.11 -2.77
N LYS A 140 -10.22 15.24 -3.25
CA LYS A 140 -9.65 14.32 -4.23
C LYS A 140 -9.49 12.97 -3.51
N PRO A 141 -9.90 11.83 -4.11
CA PRO A 141 -9.69 10.53 -3.47
C PRO A 141 -8.19 10.32 -3.23
N PRO A 142 -7.81 9.65 -2.12
CA PRO A 142 -6.42 9.29 -1.89
C PRO A 142 -5.99 8.38 -3.03
N VAL A 143 -5.12 8.90 -3.89
CA VAL A 143 -4.46 8.08 -4.91
C VAL A 143 -3.43 7.26 -4.16
N ALA A 144 -3.68 5.96 -4.00
CA ALA A 144 -2.71 5.05 -3.43
C ALA A 144 -1.43 5.07 -4.29
N ALA A 145 -0.29 5.31 -3.66
CA ALA A 145 1.02 5.30 -4.30
C ALA A 145 1.42 3.91 -4.86
N ASN A 146 0.63 2.88 -4.54
CA ASN A 146 0.94 1.47 -4.77
C ASN A 146 0.34 0.94 -6.08
N ALA A 147 -0.26 1.80 -6.91
CA ALA A 147 -0.72 1.39 -8.23
C ALA A 147 0.51 1.04 -9.09
N PRO A 148 0.71 -0.23 -9.48
CA PRO A 148 1.89 -0.60 -10.23
C PRO A 148 1.87 0.15 -11.56
N ARG A 149 2.84 1.04 -11.77
CA ARG A 149 3.18 1.54 -13.11
C ARG A 149 3.79 0.37 -13.87
N LEU A 150 2.94 -0.48 -14.45
CA LEU A 150 3.32 -1.51 -15.41
C LEU A 150 3.79 -0.86 -16.71
N LEU A 151 4.94 -0.17 -16.68
CA LEU A 151 5.75 0.07 -17.86
C LEU A 151 6.64 -1.16 -18.04
N LEU A 152 6.02 -2.25 -18.50
CA LEU A 152 6.74 -3.30 -19.21
C LEU A 152 7.31 -2.67 -20.49
N ARG A 153 8.56 -2.19 -20.42
CA ARG A 153 9.36 -2.01 -21.62
C ARG A 153 9.70 -3.40 -22.14
N ALA A 154 8.97 -3.83 -23.16
CA ALA A 154 9.47 -4.82 -24.10
C ALA A 154 10.68 -4.21 -24.81
N ALA A 155 11.85 -4.80 -24.61
CA ALA A 155 13.00 -4.74 -25.50
C ALA A 155 13.78 -6.04 -25.33
#